data_AF-A4XXU8-F1
#
_entry.id   AF-A4XXU8-F1
#
_cell.length_a   1.000
_cell.length_b   1.000
_cell.length_c   1.000
_cell.angle_alpha   90.00
_cell.angle_beta   90.00
_cell.angle_gamma   90.00
#
_symmetry.space_group_name_H-M   'P 1'
#
loop_
_entity.id
_entity.type
_entity.pdbx_description
1 polymer ?
#
loop_
_entity_poly.entity_id
_entity_poly.type
_entity_poly.pdbx_seq_one_letter_code
_entity_poly.pdbx_strand_id
1 'polypeptide(L)'
;MYKLCFYVPEAHLEPVKKAVFAAGGGRIGRYDNCCWQVLGQGQFRALEGSQPFIGQVDSIEQVAEWKVEIVVADELIHDAVKALKKSHPYETPAFDVWRLSDLQF
;
A
#
# COMPACT_ATOMS: atom_id res chain seq x y z
N MET A 1 -11.16 -13.40 -3.41
CA MET A 1 -9.95 -12.81 -2.77
C MET A 1 -9.47 -11.61 -3.56
N TYR A 2 -8.75 -10.70 -2.90
CA TYR A 2 -8.09 -9.57 -3.54
C TYR A 2 -6.58 -9.59 -3.33
N LYS A 3 -5.85 -8.96 -4.26
CA LYS A 3 -4.48 -8.50 -4.05
C LYS A 3 -4.51 -7.00 -3.89
N LEU A 4 -4.06 -6.53 -2.73
CA LEU A 4 -3.78 -5.13 -2.43
C LEU A 4 -2.30 -4.87 -2.71
N CYS A 5 -2.01 -3.86 -3.53
CA CYS A 5 -0.66 -3.40 -3.79
C CYS A 5 -0.55 -1.92 -3.45
N PHE A 6 0.51 -1.48 -2.78
CA PHE A 6 0.74 -0.07 -2.48
C PHE A 6 2.23 0.28 -2.51
N TYR A 7 2.52 1.58 -2.55
CA TYR A 7 3.87 2.14 -2.63
C TYR A 7 4.10 3.03 -1.41
N VAL A 8 5.22 2.85 -0.72
CA VAL A 8 5.50 3.55 0.55
C VAL A 8 7.00 3.83 0.72
N PRO A 9 7.41 4.99 1.25
CA PRO A 9 8.82 5.25 1.56
C PRO A 9 9.32 4.37 2.71
N GLU A 10 10.61 4.04 2.71
CA GLU A 10 11.29 3.18 3.71
C GLU A 10 10.87 3.47 5.15
N ALA A 11 10.88 4.75 5.55
CA ALA A 11 10.59 5.17 6.93
C ALA A 11 9.18 4.80 7.42
N HIS A 12 8.23 4.55 6.50
CA HIS A 12 6.84 4.22 6.82
C HIS A 12 6.42 2.82 6.37
N LEU A 13 7.33 2.04 5.78
CA LEU A 13 7.07 0.68 5.32
C LEU A 13 6.46 -0.21 6.41
N GLU A 14 7.17 -0.36 7.53
CA GLU A 14 6.75 -1.25 8.61
C GLU A 14 5.50 -0.76 9.37
N PRO A 15 5.36 0.53 9.72
CA PRO A 15 4.11 1.04 10.30
C PRO A 15 2.88 0.79 9.42
N VAL A 16 2.97 1.03 8.11
CA VAL A 16 1.86 0.83 7.17
C VAL A 16 1.53 -0.66 7.03
N LYS A 17 2.53 -1.53 6.85
CA LYS A 17 2.33 -2.99 6.80
C LYS A 17 1.60 -3.49 8.04
N LYS A 18 2.05 -3.10 9.24
CA LYS A 18 1.43 -3.49 10.51
C LYS A 18 -0.04 -3.08 10.58
N ALA A 19 -0.39 -1.87 10.11
CA ALA A 19 -1.78 -1.41 10.08
C ALA A 19 -2.65 -2.27 9.15
N VAL A 20 -2.15 -2.58 7.95
CA VAL A 20 -2.86 -3.44 6.98
C VAL A 20 -3.01 -4.88 7.51
N PHE A 21 -1.97 -5.42 8.15
CA PHE A 21 -2.02 -6.74 8.77
C PHE A 21 -2.99 -6.80 9.97
N ALA A 22 -3.02 -5.75 10.79
CA ALA A 22 -3.99 -5.65 11.88
C ALA A 22 -5.44 -5.59 11.38
N ALA A 23 -5.69 -5.03 10.20
CA ALA A 23 -6.97 -5.07 9.50
C ALA A 23 -7.26 -6.43 8.82
N GLY A 24 -6.36 -7.40 8.94
CA GLY A 24 -6.52 -8.77 8.45
C GLY A 24 -6.00 -9.02 7.04
N GLY A 25 -5.32 -8.06 6.41
CA GLY A 25 -4.53 -8.31 5.22
C GLY A 25 -3.39 -9.30 5.49
N GLY A 26 -2.97 -10.04 4.46
CA GLY A 26 -1.82 -10.94 4.54
C GLY A 26 -2.08 -12.23 5.31
N ARG A 27 -3.35 -12.64 5.47
CA ARG A 27 -3.72 -13.93 6.05
C ARG A 27 -3.96 -14.96 4.94
N ILE A 28 -3.23 -16.07 4.99
CA ILE A 28 -3.38 -17.21 4.08
C ILE A 28 -3.29 -18.51 4.89
N GLY A 29 -4.38 -19.26 4.96
CA GLY A 29 -4.42 -20.50 5.73
C GLY A 29 -4.05 -20.27 7.21
N ARG A 30 -2.91 -20.83 7.64
CA ARG A 30 -2.37 -20.71 9.01
C ARG A 30 -1.25 -19.67 9.16
N TYR A 31 -1.04 -18.83 8.15
CA TYR A 31 -0.01 -17.79 8.16
C TYR A 31 -0.67 -16.41 8.14
N ASP A 32 -0.10 -15.47 8.88
CA ASP A 32 -0.47 -14.06 8.87
C ASP A 32 0.77 -13.20 8.53
N ASN A 33 0.58 -11.88 8.42
CA ASN A 33 1.63 -10.92 8.06
C ASN A 33 2.34 -11.26 6.72
N CYS A 34 1.68 -11.99 5.83
CA CYS A 34 2.23 -12.37 4.54
C CYS A 34 2.20 -11.19 3.57
N CYS A 35 3.36 -10.82 3.04
CA CYS A 35 3.50 -9.88 1.95
C CYS A 35 4.71 -10.23 1.09
N TRP A 36 4.69 -9.78 -0.16
CA TRP A 36 5.90 -9.63 -0.95
C TRP A 36 6.23 -8.15 -1.07
N GLN A 37 7.52 -7.79 -1.13
CA GLN A 37 7.92 -6.40 -1.30
C GLN A 37 9.20 -6.27 -2.13
N VAL A 38 9.35 -5.14 -2.82
CA VAL A 38 10.56 -4.78 -3.57
C VAL A 38 10.80 -3.27 -3.50
N LEU A 39 12.06 -2.89 -3.37
CA LEU A 39 12.47 -1.49 -3.45
C LEU A 39 12.53 -1.06 -4.91
N GLY A 40 11.90 0.06 -5.24
CA GLY A 40 11.92 0.69 -6.55
C GLY A 40 12.02 2.21 -6.44
N GLN A 41 11.81 2.89 -7.56
CA GLN A 41 11.80 4.34 -7.64
C GLN A 41 10.39 4.81 -8.02
N GLY A 42 9.76 5.56 -7.13
CA GLY A 42 8.55 6.32 -7.39
C GLY A 42 8.87 7.69 -7.99
N GLN A 43 7.90 8.24 -8.73
CA GLN A 43 7.96 9.63 -9.15
C GLN A 43 6.58 10.27 -9.11
N PHE A 44 6.54 11.54 -8.71
CA PHE A 44 5.33 12.35 -8.75
C PHE A 44 5.69 13.82 -8.88
N ARG A 45 4.69 14.64 -9.23
CA ARG A 45 4.77 16.09 -9.15
C ARG A 45 3.57 16.58 -8.38
N ALA A 46 3.80 17.23 -7.25
CA ALA A 46 2.72 17.85 -6.48
C ALA A 46 2.13 19.02 -7.29
N LEU A 47 0.80 19.09 -7.38
CA LEU A 47 0.10 20.19 -8.05
C LEU A 47 -0.25 21.29 -7.04
N GLU A 48 -0.56 22.48 -7.53
CA GLU A 48 -1.06 23.58 -6.70
C GLU A 48 -2.20 23.12 -5.78
N GLY A 49 -2.11 23.48 -4.49
CA GLY A 49 -3.05 23.06 -3.45
C GLY A 49 -2.74 21.72 -2.76
N SER A 50 -1.74 20.97 -3.23
CA SER A 50 -1.29 19.73 -2.57
C SER A 50 -0.50 20.03 -1.29
N GLN A 51 -0.60 19.15 -0.28
CA GLN A 51 0.27 19.17 0.90
C GLN A 51 1.20 17.95 0.89
N PRO A 52 2.20 17.92 -0.02
CA PRO A 52 3.05 16.76 -0.16
C PRO A 52 3.87 16.51 1.11
N PHE A 53 3.93 15.27 1.54
CA PHE A 53 4.78 14.86 2.67
C PHE A 53 6.27 15.06 2.37
N ILE A 54 6.68 14.90 1.10
CA ILE A 54 8.04 15.08 0.60
C ILE A 54 7.97 15.86 -0.72
N GLY A 55 8.92 16.77 -0.92
CA GLY A 55 9.11 17.50 -2.16
C GLY A 55 8.40 18.84 -2.24
N GLN A 56 8.39 19.44 -3.42
CA GLN A 56 7.85 20.79 -3.67
C GLN A 56 6.75 20.79 -4.75
N VAL A 57 5.84 21.76 -4.65
CA VAL A 57 4.81 22.02 -5.67
C VAL A 57 5.47 22.35 -7.01
N ASP A 58 4.92 21.81 -8.09
CA ASP A 58 5.36 21.94 -9.47
C ASP A 58 6.77 21.43 -9.79
N SER A 59 7.42 20.73 -8.85
CA SER A 59 8.68 20.03 -9.05
C SER A 59 8.46 18.51 -9.21
N ILE A 60 9.20 17.88 -10.12
CA ILE A 60 9.24 16.42 -10.20
C ILE A 60 10.10 15.91 -9.06
N GLU A 61 9.52 15.02 -8.27
CA GLU A 61 10.18 14.34 -7.18
C GLU A 61 10.39 12.88 -7.54
N GLN A 62 11.58 12.37 -7.23
CA GLN A 62 11.93 10.97 -7.37
C GLN A 62 12.37 10.45 -6.00
N VAL A 63 11.77 9.35 -5.57
CA VAL A 63 11.97 8.82 -4.23
C VAL A 63 12.05 7.30 -4.27
N ALA A 64 12.93 6.74 -3.43
CA ALA A 64 12.97 5.30 -3.24
C ALA A 64 11.73 4.85 -2.45
N GLU A 65 10.95 3.93 -3.03
CA GLU A 65 9.71 3.42 -2.44
C GLU A 65 9.65 1.91 -2.51
N TRP A 66 9.05 1.32 -1.49
CA TRP A 66 8.70 -0.09 -1.50
C TRP A 66 7.36 -0.28 -2.17
N LYS A 67 7.33 -1.11 -3.21
CA LYS A 67 6.09 -1.75 -3.66
C LYS A 67 5.81 -2.93 -2.72
N VAL A 68 4.64 -2.95 -2.10
CA VAL A 68 4.21 -4.01 -1.19
C VAL A 68 2.95 -4.66 -1.74
N GLU A 69 2.93 -5.99 -1.79
CA GLU A 69 1.85 -6.80 -2.34
C GLU A 69 1.32 -7.77 -1.28
N ILE A 70 0.02 -7.71 -1.01
CA ILE A 70 -0.66 -8.41 0.08
C ILE A 70 -1.95 -9.03 -0.45
N VAL A 71 -2.23 -10.29 -0.09
CA VAL A 71 -3.55 -10.88 -0.35
C VAL A 71 -4.52 -10.56 0.79
N VAL A 72 -5.78 -10.35 0.44
CA VAL A 72 -6.83 -9.93 1.38
C VAL A 72 -8.11 -10.69 1.07
N ALA A 73 -8.78 -11.18 2.12
CA ALA A 73 -10.10 -11.79 2.00
C ALA A 73 -11.14 -10.77 1.49
N ASP A 74 -12.22 -11.26 0.87
CA ASP A 74 -13.18 -10.40 0.18
C ASP A 74 -13.91 -9.46 1.13
N GLU A 75 -14.24 -9.96 2.31
CA GLU A 75 -14.91 -9.22 3.38
C GLU A 75 -14.00 -8.20 4.10
N LEU A 76 -12.68 -8.29 3.93
CA LEU A 76 -11.71 -7.44 4.62
C LEU A 76 -11.08 -6.36 3.73
N ILE A 77 -11.29 -6.39 2.41
CA ILE A 77 -10.60 -5.48 1.48
C ILE A 77 -10.87 -4.00 1.79
N HIS A 78 -12.10 -3.65 2.14
CA HIS A 78 -12.46 -2.27 2.46
C HIS A 78 -11.73 -1.78 3.71
N ASP A 79 -11.65 -2.60 4.76
CA ASP A 79 -11.01 -2.21 6.01
C ASP A 79 -9.48 -2.21 5.88
N ALA A 80 -8.91 -3.12 5.10
CA ALA A 80 -7.49 -3.09 4.73
C ALA A 80 -7.11 -1.79 3.99
N VAL A 81 -7.91 -1.36 3.01
CA VAL A 81 -7.67 -0.10 2.29
C VAL A 81 -7.84 1.12 3.20
N LYS A 82 -8.83 1.13 4.11
CA LYS A 82 -8.96 2.21 5.11
C LYS A 82 -7.74 2.27 6.03
N ALA A 83 -7.25 1.12 6.50
CA ALA A 83 -6.08 1.03 7.36
C ALA A 83 -4.82 1.51 6.64
N LEU A 84 -4.63 1.13 5.37
CA LEU A 84 -3.59 1.67 4.50
C LEU A 84 -3.68 3.19 4.46
N LYS A 85 -4.81 3.76 4.03
CA LYS A 85 -4.97 5.21 3.87
C LYS A 85 -4.73 5.99 5.17
N LYS A 86 -5.17 5.46 6.31
CA LYS A 86 -5.01 6.13 7.61
C LYS A 86 -3.56 6.09 8.13
N SER A 87 -2.80 5.06 7.81
CA SER A 87 -1.43 4.87 8.29
C SER A 87 -0.37 5.41 7.34
N HIS A 88 -0.75 5.68 6.08
CA HIS A 88 0.17 6.15 5.06
C HIS A 88 0.62 7.61 5.31
N PRO A 89 1.90 7.96 5.07
CA PRO A 89 2.37 9.34 5.24
C PRO A 89 1.82 10.31 4.18
N TYR A 90 1.51 9.79 2.99
CA TYR A 90 1.00 10.62 1.89
C TYR A 90 -0.49 10.89 2.04
N GLU A 91 -0.90 12.12 1.76
CA GLU A 91 -2.30 12.56 1.75
C GLU A 91 -3.17 11.68 0.82
N THR A 92 -2.65 11.39 -0.37
CA THR A 92 -3.29 10.50 -1.35
C THR A 92 -2.33 9.37 -1.72
N PRO A 93 -2.37 8.22 -1.03
CA PRO A 93 -1.52 7.08 -1.37
C PRO A 93 -1.94 6.42 -2.67
N ALA A 94 -0.96 6.03 -3.49
CA ALA A 94 -1.18 5.18 -4.66
C ALA A 94 -1.31 3.71 -4.24
N PHE A 95 -2.36 3.04 -4.70
CA PHE A 95 -2.57 1.62 -4.46
C PHE A 95 -3.44 0.99 -5.54
N ASP A 96 -3.29 -0.32 -5.73
CA ASP A 96 -4.09 -1.15 -6.62
C ASP A 96 -4.86 -2.18 -5.82
N VAL A 97 -6.06 -2.51 -6.30
CA VAL A 97 -6.88 -3.62 -5.77
C VAL A 97 -7.28 -4.50 -6.95
N TRP A 98 -6.71 -5.69 -7.03
CA TRP A 98 -7.05 -6.67 -8.07
C TRP A 98 -7.88 -7.79 -7.48
N ARG A 99 -9.05 -8.06 -8.04
CA ARG A 99 -9.80 -9.27 -7.72
C ARG A 99 -9.05 -10.46 -8.30
N LEU A 100 -8.70 -11.42 -7.44
CA LEU A 100 -8.02 -12.64 -7.84
C LEU A 100 -9.03 -13.69 -8.28
N SER A 101 -8.62 -14.53 -9.23
CA SER A 101 -9.41 -15.67 -9.68
C SER A 101 -9.66 -16.65 -8.53
N ASP A 102 -10.79 -17.33 -8.57
CA ASP A 102 -11.21 -18.39 -7.65
C ASP A 102 -10.96 -19.81 -8.21
N LEU A 103 -10.13 -19.92 -9.25
CA LEU A 103 -9.82 -21.20 -9.88
C LEU A 103 -9.18 -22.17 -8.88
N GLN A 104 -9.72 -23.38 -8.83
CA GLN A 104 -9.20 -24.51 -8.07
C GLN A 104 -8.80 -25.59 -9.09
N PHE A 105 -7.63 -26.17 -8.93
CA PHE A 105 -7.11 -27.26 -9.76
C PHE A 105 -6.99 -28.53 -8.92
#